data_AF-A0A5R8KJT6-F1
#
_entry.id   AF-A0A5R8KJT6-F1
#
_cell.length_a   1.000
_cell.length_b   1.000
_cell.length_c   1.000
_cell.angle_alpha   90.00
_cell.angle_beta   90.00
_cell.angle_gamma   90.00
#
_symmetry.space_group_name_H-M   'P 1'
#
loop_
_entity.id
_entity.type
_entity.pdbx_description
1 polymer ?
#
loop_
_entity_poly.entity_id
_entity_poly.type
_entity_poly.pdbx_seq_one_letter_code
_entity_poly.pdbx_strand_id
1 'polypeptide(L)'
;MAFSVFTHIDVYETSWLAEIARVLKPSGHAFLTAHTEHTWSLLPNIHVHAVLQHNDHFNRLYPRHLELPKGRHVFESAADHHDYNCNVFQHSSYIKRQWKRWFHVLDIVPGCHAYQTGVVLQKRNLP
;
A
#
# COMPACT_ATOMS: atom_id res chain seq x y z
N MET A 1 -14.64 2.88 -1.88
CA MET A 1 -13.63 2.52 -0.86
C MET A 1 -12.97 1.23 -1.30
N ALA A 2 -11.68 1.04 -1.03
CA ALA A 2 -11.01 -0.24 -1.25
C ALA A 2 -10.11 -0.55 -0.06
N PHE A 3 -10.45 -1.60 0.68
CA PHE A 3 -9.72 -2.05 1.87
C PHE A 3 -8.92 -3.30 1.51
N SER A 4 -7.67 -3.36 1.97
CA SER A 4 -6.74 -4.48 1.78
C SER A 4 -6.39 -4.82 0.32
N VAL A 5 -6.74 -3.97 -0.64
CA VAL A 5 -6.40 -4.17 -2.06
C VAL A 5 -4.98 -3.71 -2.35
N PHE A 6 -4.64 -2.47 -1.99
CA PHE A 6 -3.31 -1.89 -2.26
C PHE A 6 -2.21 -2.44 -1.36
N THR A 7 -2.58 -3.18 -0.32
CA THR A 7 -1.66 -3.96 0.52
C THR A 7 -1.23 -5.28 -0.12
N HIS A 8 -1.89 -5.74 -1.20
CA HIS A 8 -1.62 -7.05 -1.82
C HIS A 8 -1.64 -7.03 -3.36
N ILE A 9 -1.41 -5.87 -3.98
CA ILE A 9 -1.43 -5.74 -5.43
C ILE A 9 -0.04 -5.46 -5.99
N ASP A 10 0.55 -6.39 -6.72
CA ASP A 10 1.85 -6.17 -7.37
C ASP A 10 1.73 -5.43 -8.73
N VAL A 11 1.26 -6.11 -9.77
CA VAL A 11 1.43 -5.64 -11.15
C VAL A 11 0.48 -4.51 -11.55
N TYR A 12 -0.75 -4.50 -11.02
CA TYR A 12 -1.83 -3.65 -11.54
C TYR A 12 -2.15 -2.40 -10.70
N GLU A 13 -1.26 -1.98 -9.81
CA GLU A 13 -1.48 -0.83 -8.93
C GLU A 13 -1.94 0.42 -9.71
N THR A 14 -1.20 0.80 -10.74
CA THR A 14 -1.48 2.02 -11.53
C THR A 14 -2.75 1.91 -12.35
N SER A 15 -3.04 0.73 -12.91
CA SER A 15 -4.28 0.46 -13.65
C SER A 15 -5.50 0.57 -12.72
N TRP A 16 -5.40 0.05 -11.49
CA TRP A 16 -6.46 0.21 -10.49
C TRP A 16 -6.65 1.67 -10.06
N LEU A 17 -5.56 2.42 -9.85
CA LEU A 17 -5.67 3.85 -9.56
C LEU A 17 -6.36 4.62 -10.69
N ALA A 18 -6.00 4.31 -11.94
CA ALA A 18 -6.62 4.89 -13.12
C ALA A 18 -8.11 4.55 -13.21
N GLU A 19 -8.46 3.29 -12.95
CA GLU A 19 -9.85 2.82 -13.00
C GLU A 19 -10.71 3.44 -11.89
N ILE A 20 -10.19 3.49 -10.65
CA ILE A 20 -10.86 4.18 -9.54
C ILE A 20 -11.09 5.66 -9.91
N ALA A 21 -10.09 6.32 -10.50
CA ALA A 21 -10.24 7.70 -10.94
C ALA A 21 -11.27 7.81 -12.08
N ARG A 22 -11.32 6.86 -13.02
CA ARG A 22 -12.27 6.85 -14.13
C ARG A 22 -13.71 6.82 -13.64
N VAL A 23 -14.02 5.93 -12.68
CA VAL A 23 -15.40 5.73 -12.18
C VAL A 23 -15.86 6.78 -11.18
N LEU A 24 -14.95 7.50 -10.53
CA LEU A 24 -15.32 8.59 -9.63
C LEU A 24 -15.93 9.77 -10.39
N LYS A 25 -17.01 10.35 -9.83
CA LYS A 25 -17.56 11.63 -10.29
C LYS A 25 -16.50 12.75 -10.20
N PRO A 26 -16.66 13.87 -10.94
CA PRO A 26 -15.80 15.04 -10.75
C PRO A 26 -15.70 15.44 -9.27
N SER A 27 -14.48 15.74 -8.81
CA SER A 27 -14.18 16.00 -7.39
C SER A 27 -14.59 14.88 -6.41
N GLY A 28 -14.84 13.67 -6.91
CA GLY A 28 -15.15 12.49 -6.10
C GLY A 28 -13.98 12.08 -5.21
N HIS A 29 -14.28 11.53 -4.05
CA HIS A 29 -13.28 11.10 -3.07
C HIS A 29 -13.12 9.58 -3.07
N ALA A 30 -11.90 9.12 -2.85
CA ALA A 30 -11.58 7.73 -2.61
C ALA A 30 -10.93 7.58 -1.23
N PHE A 31 -11.21 6.45 -0.59
CA PHE A 31 -10.50 6.02 0.61
C PHE A 31 -9.94 4.63 0.32
N LEU A 32 -8.61 4.52 0.37
CA LEU A 32 -7.85 3.30 0.08
C LEU A 32 -6.97 2.97 1.28
N THR A 33 -6.66 1.70 1.53
CA THR A 33 -5.68 1.32 2.55
C THR A 33 -4.41 0.75 1.96
N ALA A 34 -3.27 1.02 2.60
CA ALA A 34 -1.94 0.55 2.21
C ALA A 34 -1.11 0.16 3.43
N HIS A 35 -0.06 -0.65 3.24
CA HIS A 35 0.99 -0.81 4.23
C HIS A 35 2.01 0.28 4.01
N THR A 36 2.29 1.07 5.05
CA THR A 36 3.23 2.19 4.97
C THR A 36 4.27 2.07 6.09
N GLU A 37 5.03 3.14 6.34
CA GLU A 37 5.98 3.26 7.44
C GLU A 37 5.34 2.88 8.79
N HIS A 38 4.07 3.24 8.98
CA HIS A 38 3.34 2.87 10.19
C HIS A 38 3.19 1.35 10.32
N THR A 39 2.71 0.67 9.29
CA THR A 39 2.59 -0.79 9.31
C THR A 39 3.94 -1.48 9.50
N TRP A 40 5.00 -0.96 8.87
CA TRP A 40 6.37 -1.45 9.04
C TRP A 40 6.85 -1.31 10.50
N SER A 41 6.58 -0.17 11.14
CA SER A 41 6.96 0.08 12.54
C SER A 41 6.24 -0.80 13.55
N LEU A 42 5.11 -1.39 13.17
CA LEU A 42 4.36 -2.31 14.01
C LEU A 42 4.90 -3.74 13.94
N LEU A 43 5.75 -4.07 12.97
CA LEU A 43 6.46 -5.35 12.95
C LEU A 43 7.44 -5.40 14.14
N PRO A 44 7.54 -6.53 14.86
CA PRO A 44 6.95 -7.85 14.57
C PRO A 44 5.57 -8.12 15.21
N ASN A 45 4.92 -7.11 15.80
CA ASN A 45 3.76 -7.28 16.69
C ASN A 45 2.41 -7.49 15.97
N ILE A 46 2.41 -7.68 14.65
CA ILE A 46 1.19 -7.88 13.84
C ILE A 46 1.31 -9.15 13.00
N HIS A 47 0.18 -9.81 12.74
CA HIS A 47 0.12 -11.10 12.06
C HIS A 47 0.78 -11.12 10.65
N VAL A 48 0.83 -9.98 9.96
CA VAL A 48 1.53 -9.85 8.67
C VAL A 48 3.01 -10.22 8.77
N HIS A 49 3.66 -10.01 9.93
CA HIS A 49 5.06 -10.40 10.13
C HIS A 49 5.28 -11.90 9.90
N ALA A 50 4.36 -12.76 10.39
CA ALA A 50 4.48 -14.20 10.26
C ALA A 50 4.47 -14.65 8.79
N VAL A 51 3.67 -13.99 7.94
CA VAL A 51 3.65 -14.26 6.50
C VAL A 51 4.95 -13.79 5.85
N LEU A 52 5.41 -12.59 6.17
CA LEU A 52 6.63 -11.99 5.62
C LEU A 52 7.89 -12.78 5.93
N GLN A 53 7.96 -13.47 7.08
CA GLN A 53 9.11 -14.30 7.46
C GLN A 53 9.38 -15.47 6.51
N HIS A 54 8.42 -15.84 5.66
CA HIS A 54 8.62 -16.86 4.62
C HIS A 54 9.24 -16.29 3.34
N ASN A 55 9.49 -14.98 3.27
CA ASN A 55 10.08 -14.33 2.11
C ASN A 55 11.56 -13.98 2.35
N ASP A 56 12.45 -14.61 1.56
CA ASP A 56 13.89 -14.41 1.65
C ASP A 56 14.35 -12.96 1.43
N HIS A 57 13.66 -12.23 0.56
CA HIS A 57 13.97 -10.82 0.31
C HIS A 57 13.62 -9.97 1.53
N PHE A 58 12.45 -10.19 2.14
CA PHE A 58 12.07 -9.55 3.39
C PHE A 58 13.08 -9.83 4.49
N ASN A 59 13.46 -11.09 4.69
CA ASN A 59 14.42 -11.50 5.72
C ASN A 59 15.82 -10.87 5.56
N ARG A 60 16.21 -10.51 4.33
CA ARG A 60 17.45 -9.74 4.09
C ARG A 60 17.29 -8.24 4.32
N LEU A 61 16.11 -7.69 4.02
CA LEU A 61 15.83 -6.26 4.08
C LEU A 61 15.52 -5.79 5.51
N TYR A 62 14.58 -6.46 6.19
CA TYR A 62 14.03 -6.01 7.48
C TYR A 62 15.09 -5.89 8.59
N PRO A 63 16.00 -6.86 8.82
CA PRO A 63 17.03 -6.72 9.85
C PRO A 63 18.02 -5.57 9.62
N ARG A 64 18.13 -5.08 8.38
CA ARG A 64 19.05 -3.99 8.01
C ARG A 64 18.38 -2.62 8.07
N HIS A 65 17.06 -2.57 8.16
CA HIS A 65 16.27 -1.35 8.02
C HIS A 65 15.19 -1.27 9.10
N LEU A 66 15.49 -0.52 10.15
CA LEU A 66 14.51 -0.18 11.20
C LEU A 66 13.35 0.65 10.64
N GLU A 67 13.58 1.40 9.56
CA GLU A 67 12.58 2.18 8.84
C GLU A 67 12.27 1.57 7.47
N LEU A 68 11.03 1.72 7.00
CA LEU A 68 10.64 1.29 5.65
C LEU A 68 11.46 2.05 4.60
N PRO A 69 12.24 1.38 3.73
CA PRO A 69 13.01 2.08 2.71
C PRO A 69 12.09 2.85 1.75
N LYS A 70 12.55 4.01 1.26
CA LYS A 70 11.78 4.81 0.30
C LYS A 70 11.40 3.99 -0.94
N GLY A 71 10.19 4.22 -1.43
CA GLY A 71 9.68 3.53 -2.61
C GLY A 71 8.56 2.56 -2.29
N ARG A 72 8.46 1.52 -3.12
CA ARG A 72 7.46 0.47 -3.03
C ARG A 72 8.19 -0.87 -3.01
N HIS A 73 7.80 -1.73 -2.08
CA HIS A 73 8.40 -3.03 -1.84
C HIS A 73 7.33 -4.09 -1.86
N VAL A 74 7.60 -5.17 -2.58
CA VAL A 74 6.68 -6.30 -2.75
C VAL A 74 7.36 -7.53 -2.19
N PHE A 75 6.67 -8.21 -1.30
CA PHE A 75 7.12 -9.46 -0.71
C PHE A 75 6.10 -10.53 -1.05
N GLU A 76 6.46 -11.40 -1.98
CA GLU A 76 5.62 -12.53 -2.36
C GLU A 76 5.45 -13.48 -1.17
N SER A 77 4.21 -13.93 -0.94
CA SER A 77 3.92 -15.06 -0.07
C SER A 77 4.50 -16.33 -0.70
N ALA A 78 4.96 -17.29 0.10
CA ALA A 78 5.58 -18.51 -0.41
C ALA A 78 4.69 -19.22 -1.46
N ALA A 79 5.33 -19.96 -2.37
CA ALA A 79 4.74 -20.54 -3.59
C ALA A 79 3.49 -21.42 -3.39
N ASP A 80 3.21 -21.84 -2.17
CA ASP A 80 2.13 -22.76 -1.82
C ASP A 80 0.80 -22.02 -1.47
N HIS A 81 0.79 -20.69 -1.48
CA HIS A 81 -0.40 -19.88 -1.15
C HIS A 81 -1.07 -19.31 -2.40
N HIS A 82 -2.32 -19.74 -2.64
CA HIS A 82 -3.10 -19.39 -3.84
C HIS A 82 -3.86 -18.05 -3.73
N ASP A 83 -4.00 -17.46 -2.54
CA ASP A 83 -4.69 -16.18 -2.32
C ASP A 83 -3.72 -15.15 -1.73
N TYR A 84 -3.84 -13.87 -2.13
CA TYR A 84 -3.00 -12.76 -1.63
C TYR A 84 -1.50 -13.06 -1.72
N ASN A 85 -1.05 -13.32 -2.95
CA ASN A 85 0.29 -13.81 -3.27
C ASN A 85 1.42 -12.82 -2.93
N CYS A 86 1.13 -11.62 -2.43
CA CYS A 86 2.15 -10.69 -1.97
C CYS A 86 1.64 -9.74 -0.89
N ASN A 87 2.57 -9.23 -0.09
CA ASN A 87 2.40 -8.09 0.79
C ASN A 87 3.18 -6.90 0.21
N VAL A 88 2.50 -5.77 0.05
CA VAL A 88 3.03 -4.58 -0.61
C VAL A 88 3.14 -3.43 0.38
N PHE A 89 4.36 -2.97 0.60
CA PHE A 89 4.67 -1.81 1.43
C PHE A 89 5.01 -0.61 0.55
N GLN A 90 4.36 0.51 0.84
CA GLN A 90 4.48 1.74 0.08
C GLN A 90 4.83 2.87 1.02
N HIS A 91 6.05 3.41 0.90
CA HIS A 91 6.42 4.59 1.67
C HIS A 91 5.47 5.75 1.28
N SER A 92 5.02 6.54 2.25
CA SER A 92 4.15 7.71 2.02
C SER A 92 4.65 8.64 0.90
N SER A 93 5.97 8.81 0.77
CA SER A 93 6.61 9.59 -0.30
C SER A 93 6.42 8.97 -1.70
N TYR A 94 6.33 7.64 -1.81
CA TYR A 94 5.96 6.95 -3.04
C TYR A 94 4.50 7.20 -3.38
N ILE A 95 3.58 7.03 -2.42
CA ILE A 95 2.14 7.27 -2.58
C ILE A 95 1.92 8.70 -3.10
N LYS A 96 2.45 9.71 -2.40
CA LYS A 96 2.35 11.12 -2.81
C LYS A 96 2.91 11.39 -4.20
N ARG A 97 3.98 10.71 -4.61
CA ARG A 97 4.62 10.93 -5.91
C ARG A 97 3.95 10.20 -7.07
N GLN A 98 3.48 8.97 -6.86
CA GLN A 98 2.95 8.13 -7.93
C GLN A 98 1.44 8.31 -8.10
N TRP A 99 0.70 8.34 -6.99
CA TRP A 99 -0.76 8.41 -7.03
C TRP A 99 -1.25 9.79 -7.46
N LYS A 100 -0.40 10.83 -7.33
CA LYS A 100 -0.73 12.18 -7.77
C LYS A 100 -1.09 12.30 -9.25
N ARG A 101 -0.75 11.30 -10.06
CA ARG A 101 -1.12 11.27 -11.49
C ARG A 101 -2.64 11.30 -11.68
N TRP A 102 -3.38 10.66 -10.78
CA TRP A 102 -4.84 10.56 -10.86
C TRP A 102 -5.57 11.29 -9.74
N PHE A 103 -4.90 11.51 -8.59
CA PHE A 103 -5.54 12.02 -7.38
C PHE A 103 -4.80 13.20 -6.75
N HIS A 104 -5.50 14.06 -6.04
CA HIS A 104 -4.93 14.83 -4.95
C HIS A 104 -4.90 13.94 -3.72
N VAL A 105 -3.71 13.74 -3.14
CA VAL A 105 -3.56 13.04 -1.86
C VAL A 105 -3.85 14.05 -0.76
N LEU A 106 -5.04 13.96 -0.16
CA LEU A 106 -5.51 14.92 0.83
C LEU A 106 -4.95 14.60 2.22
N ASP A 107 -4.92 13.32 2.58
CA ASP A 107 -4.40 12.87 3.86
C ASP A 107 -3.87 11.43 3.79
N ILE A 108 -2.97 11.09 4.71
CA ILE A 108 -2.45 9.74 4.94
C ILE A 108 -2.56 9.49 6.43
N VAL A 109 -3.53 8.66 6.83
CA VAL A 109 -3.97 8.47 8.22
C VAL A 109 -3.45 7.11 8.73
N PRO A 110 -2.40 7.09 9.57
CA PRO A 110 -1.86 5.85 10.12
C PRO A 110 -2.88 5.13 11.01
N GLY A 111 -2.96 3.79 10.92
CA GLY A 111 -3.72 2.96 11.86
C GLY A 111 -5.24 3.15 11.83
N CYS A 112 -5.78 3.76 10.78
CA CYS A 112 -7.22 4.03 10.69
C CYS A 112 -8.05 2.80 10.32
N HIS A 113 -7.41 1.72 9.86
CA HIS A 113 -8.07 0.44 9.57
C HIS A 113 -7.19 -0.71 10.08
N ALA A 114 -7.44 -1.13 11.32
CA ALA A 114 -6.54 -2.01 12.06
C ALA A 114 -5.10 -1.47 12.07
N TYR A 115 -4.14 -2.20 11.51
CA TYR A 115 -2.72 -1.80 11.40
C TYR A 115 -2.38 -1.13 10.05
N GLN A 116 -3.36 -0.99 9.16
CA GLN A 116 -3.19 -0.41 7.84
C GLN A 116 -3.36 1.11 7.89
N THR A 117 -2.68 1.79 6.97
CA THR A 117 -2.76 3.24 6.78
C THR A 117 -3.83 3.54 5.75
N GLY A 118 -4.71 4.49 6.05
CA GLY A 118 -5.71 5.02 5.11
C GLY A 118 -5.12 6.15 4.29
N VAL A 119 -5.50 6.21 3.02
CA VAL A 119 -5.12 7.28 2.11
C VAL A 119 -6.40 7.93 1.60
N VAL A 120 -6.58 9.20 1.95
CA VAL A 120 -7.72 10.02 1.53
C VAL A 120 -7.35 10.71 0.23
N LEU A 121 -8.13 10.43 -0.82
CA LEU A 121 -7.87 10.88 -2.17
C LEU A 121 -9.04 11.68 -2.71
N GLN A 122 -8.76 12.65 -3.56
CA GLN A 122 -9.75 13.31 -4.39
C GLN A 122 -9.35 13.18 -5.87
N LYS A 123 -10.29 12.83 -6.74
CA LYS A 123 -10.05 12.74 -8.19
C LYS A 123 -9.52 14.07 -8.72
N ARG A 124 -8.43 14.01 -9.48
CA ARG A 124 -7.96 15.16 -10.27
C ARG A 124 -8.87 15.33 -11.48
N ASN A 125 -9.28 16.56 -11.74
CA ASN A 125 -9.80 16.93 -13.04
C ASN A 125 -8.59 16.96 -13.99
N LEU A 126 -8.50 15.96 -14.87
CA LEU A 126 -7.55 16.01 -15.96
C LEU A 126 -8.00 17.16 -16.90
N PRO A 127 -7.07 18.00 -17.37
CA PRO A 127 -7.38 19.02 -18.37
C PRO A 127 -7.87 18.39 -19.68
#